data_AF-A0ABC8RT87-F1
#
_entry.id   AF-A0ABC8RT87-F1
#
_cell.length_a   1.000
_cell.length_b   1.000
_cell.length_c   1.000
_cell.angle_alpha   90.00
_cell.angle_beta   90.00
_cell.angle_gamma   90.00
#
_symmetry.space_group_name_H-M   'P 1'
#
loop_
_entity.id
_entity.type
_entity.pdbx_description
1 polymer ?
#
loop_
_entity_poly.entity_id
_entity_poly.type
_entity_poly.pdbx_seq_one_letter_code
_entity_poly.pdbx_strand_id
1 'polypeptide(L)'
;MVFESYGVERNYDSHLRSTTYLLRPVRYRAPEKNESNAGGSIHTDKSFVTILRQNQVQGLQIPARNGDWISVDFPPEAFVIIAGDAYMAWSNGRILSPNHQVILHQNKTRYTQ
;
A
#
# COMPACT_ATOMS: atom_id res chain seq x y z
N MET A 1 1.14 18.16 10.66
CA MET A 1 1.14 17.53 9.32
C MET A 1 2.58 17.21 8.90
N VAL A 2 2.83 16.28 7.96
CA VAL A 2 4.23 15.89 7.64
C VAL A 2 5.06 17.05 7.09
N PHE A 3 4.48 17.98 6.32
CA PHE A 3 5.23 19.16 5.87
C PHE A 3 5.69 20.05 7.05
N GLU A 4 4.88 20.16 8.10
CA GLU A 4 5.21 20.87 9.36
C GLU A 4 6.31 20.20 10.14
N SER A 5 6.33 18.87 10.23
CA SER A 5 7.42 18.18 10.90
C SER A 5 8.77 18.34 10.18
N TYR A 6 8.77 18.82 8.93
CA TYR A 6 9.97 19.12 8.15
C TYR A 6 10.25 20.63 8.02
N GLY A 7 9.40 21.51 8.57
CA GLY A 7 9.56 22.97 8.48
C GLY A 7 9.42 23.51 7.05
N VAL A 8 8.64 22.84 6.20
CA VAL A 8 8.48 23.18 4.77
C VAL A 8 7.03 23.48 4.40
N GLU A 9 6.23 23.99 5.35
CA GLU A 9 4.81 24.40 5.19
C GLU A 9 4.57 25.14 3.87
N ARG A 10 5.44 26.12 3.58
CA ARG A 10 5.33 27.01 2.42
C ARG A 10 5.33 26.28 1.07
N ASN A 11 5.79 25.03 1.05
CA ASN A 11 5.87 24.21 -0.15
C ASN A 11 4.62 23.32 -0.35
N TYR A 12 3.71 23.24 0.63
CA TYR A 12 2.55 22.36 0.62
C TYR A 12 1.65 22.60 -0.61
N ASP A 13 1.21 23.84 -0.85
CA ASP A 13 0.32 24.15 -1.97
C ASP A 13 0.94 23.85 -3.33
N SER A 14 2.25 24.08 -3.46
CA SER A 14 2.97 23.74 -4.69
C SER A 14 3.02 22.25 -4.91
N HIS A 15 3.24 21.46 -3.86
CA HIS A 15 3.24 20.01 -3.93
C HIS A 15 1.84 19.49 -4.30
N LEU A 16 0.80 20.02 -3.67
CA LEU A 16 -0.60 19.67 -3.97
C LEU A 16 -0.94 19.93 -5.44
N ARG A 17 -0.54 21.08 -5.99
CA ARG A 17 -0.75 21.40 -7.43
C ARG A 17 0.00 20.46 -8.37
N SER A 18 1.11 19.88 -7.93
CA SER A 18 1.87 18.88 -8.72
C SER A 18 1.38 17.45 -8.53
N THR A 19 0.42 17.22 -7.63
CA THR A 19 -0.05 15.87 -7.30
C THR A 19 -0.96 15.34 -8.41
N THR A 20 -0.64 14.14 -8.89
CA THR A 20 -1.48 13.38 -9.81
C THR A 20 -2.10 12.20 -9.07
N TYR A 21 -3.28 11.79 -9.52
CA TYR A 21 -4.02 10.69 -8.90
C TYR A 21 -4.23 9.58 -9.93
N LEU A 22 -4.03 8.34 -9.49
CA LEU A 22 -4.35 7.16 -10.26
C LEU A 22 -5.22 6.25 -9.39
N LEU A 23 -6.46 6.00 -9.84
CA LEU A 23 -7.31 4.98 -9.25
C LEU A 23 -7.07 3.66 -9.97
N ARG A 24 -6.78 2.60 -9.21
CA ARG A 24 -6.52 1.26 -9.77
C ARG A 24 -7.43 0.23 -9.11
N PRO A 25 -8.65 0.02 -9.64
CA PRO A 25 -9.49 -1.08 -9.23
C PRO A 25 -8.85 -2.41 -9.66
N VAL A 26 -8.66 -3.34 -8.72
CA VAL A 26 -8.10 -4.66 -9.01
C VAL A 26 -9.03 -5.75 -8.48
N ARG A 27 -9.27 -6.75 -9.32
CA ARG A 27 -9.95 -8.00 -8.96
C ARG A 27 -8.93 -9.12 -8.92
N TYR A 28 -8.80 -9.76 -7.77
CA TYR A 28 -8.05 -11.00 -7.60
C TYR A 28 -9.05 -12.16 -7.46
N ARG A 29 -9.06 -13.07 -8.42
CA ARG A 29 -9.86 -14.30 -8.31
C ARG A 29 -9.30 -15.21 -7.21
N ALA A 30 -10.14 -16.09 -6.69
CA ALA A 30 -9.66 -17.15 -5.81
C ALA A 30 -8.69 -18.07 -6.58
N PRO A 31 -7.58 -18.51 -5.96
CA PRO A 31 -6.67 -19.48 -6.56
C PRO A 31 -7.31 -20.88 -6.57
N GLU A 32 -6.99 -21.68 -7.58
CA GLU A 32 -7.36 -23.10 -7.64
C GLU A 32 -6.45 -23.96 -6.73
N LYS A 33 -6.81 -25.23 -6.50
CA LYS A 33 -6.15 -26.11 -5.51
C LYS A 33 -4.64 -26.27 -5.70
N ASN A 34 -4.15 -26.15 -6.93
CA ASN A 34 -2.74 -26.34 -7.29
C ASN A 34 -2.08 -25.04 -7.79
N GLU A 35 -2.72 -23.89 -7.62
CA GLU A 35 -2.17 -22.60 -8.02
C GLU A 35 -1.43 -21.92 -6.87
N SER A 36 -0.52 -21.01 -7.22
CA SER A 36 0.10 -20.13 -6.25
C SER A 36 -0.94 -19.20 -5.64
N ASN A 37 -0.85 -18.99 -4.32
CA ASN A 37 -1.65 -18.00 -3.62
C ASN A 37 -1.10 -16.56 -3.79
N ALA A 38 0.00 -16.36 -4.52
CA ALA A 38 0.54 -15.02 -4.74
C ALA A 38 -0.37 -14.21 -5.68
N GLY A 39 -0.89 -13.08 -5.18
CA GLY A 39 -1.68 -12.13 -5.97
C GLY A 39 -0.84 -11.23 -6.88
N GLY A 40 0.48 -11.28 -6.78
CA GLY A 40 1.42 -10.50 -7.58
C GLY A 40 2.84 -10.62 -7.05
N SER A 41 3.79 -9.93 -7.69
CA SER A 41 5.16 -9.84 -7.20
C SER A 41 5.25 -9.00 -5.92
N ILE A 42 6.18 -9.35 -5.03
CA ILE A 42 6.59 -8.46 -3.94
C ILE A 42 7.14 -7.17 -4.54
N HIS A 43 6.69 -6.01 -4.05
CA HIS A 43 7.11 -4.72 -4.56
C HIS A 43 6.96 -3.59 -3.53
N THR A 44 7.54 -2.44 -3.85
CA THR A 44 7.21 -1.14 -3.27
C THR A 44 6.33 -0.34 -4.22
N ASP A 45 5.62 0.66 -3.70
CA ASP A 45 4.86 1.58 -4.52
C ASP A 45 5.72 2.73 -5.01
N LYS A 46 5.65 3.06 -6.29
CA LYS A 46 6.39 4.21 -6.87
C LYS A 46 5.73 5.57 -6.59
N SER A 47 4.50 5.56 -6.07
CA SER A 47 3.71 6.76 -5.76
C SER A 47 4.31 7.52 -4.56
N PHE A 48 3.74 8.69 -4.24
CA PHE A 48 4.03 9.34 -2.96
C PHE A 48 3.31 8.60 -1.82
N VAL A 49 2.01 8.40 -1.98
CA VAL A 49 1.18 7.64 -1.05
C VAL A 49 0.21 6.77 -1.84
N THR A 50 -0.02 5.56 -1.36
CA THR A 50 -1.13 4.70 -1.77
C THR A 50 -2.17 4.67 -0.66
N ILE A 51 -3.43 4.90 -1.02
CA ILE A 51 -4.57 4.72 -0.13
C ILE A 51 -5.30 3.47 -0.60
N LEU A 52 -5.29 2.43 0.21
CA LEU A 52 -5.85 1.14 -0.12
C LEU A 52 -7.16 0.92 0.63
N ARG A 53 -8.20 0.60 -0.12
CA ARG A 53 -9.43 -0.02 0.37
C ARG A 53 -9.56 -1.42 -0.21
N GLN A 54 -10.14 -2.32 0.57
CA GLN A 54 -10.43 -3.67 0.14
C GLN A 54 -11.83 -4.09 0.58
N ASN A 55 -12.37 -5.13 -0.05
CA ASN A 55 -13.50 -5.87 0.53
C ASN A 55 -13.06 -6.62 1.79
N GLN A 56 -13.99 -7.26 2.52
CA GLN A 56 -13.73 -8.05 3.73
C GLN A 56 -12.90 -9.33 3.51
N VAL A 57 -12.06 -9.37 2.47
CA VAL A 57 -11.13 -10.44 2.14
C VAL A 57 -9.72 -9.90 2.32
N GLN A 58 -9.08 -10.36 3.39
CA GLN A 58 -7.70 -10.00 3.72
C GLN A 58 -6.72 -10.53 2.66
N GLY A 59 -5.50 -10.01 2.69
CA GLY A 59 -4.44 -10.49 1.81
C GLY A 59 -3.20 -9.62 1.74
N LEU A 60 -3.26 -8.35 2.19
CA LEU A 60 -2.08 -7.50 2.25
C LEU A 60 -1.12 -8.03 3.33
N GLN A 61 0.15 -8.20 2.98
CA GLN A 61 1.22 -8.47 3.93
C GLN A 61 2.40 -7.51 3.74
N ILE A 62 3.05 -7.17 4.85
CA ILE A 62 4.27 -6.36 4.92
C ILE A 62 5.34 -7.08 5.76
N PRO A 63 6.64 -6.86 5.51
CA PRO A 63 7.68 -7.47 6.32
C PRO A 63 7.79 -6.79 7.68
N ALA A 64 7.92 -7.60 8.72
CA ALA A 64 8.35 -7.24 10.05
C ALA A 64 9.85 -6.92 10.07
N ARG A 65 10.31 -6.30 11.16
CA ARG A 65 11.74 -6.00 11.36
C ARG A 65 12.64 -7.24 11.40
N ASN A 66 12.08 -8.40 11.77
CA ASN A 66 12.79 -9.68 11.81
C ASN A 66 12.77 -10.43 10.46
N GLY A 67 12.13 -9.87 9.42
CA GLY A 67 12.02 -10.49 8.09
C GLY A 67 10.76 -11.34 7.87
N ASP A 68 9.97 -11.60 8.91
CA ASP A 68 8.71 -12.33 8.78
C ASP A 68 7.63 -11.48 8.11
N TRP A 69 6.67 -12.11 7.44
CA TRP A 69 5.53 -11.40 6.85
C TRP A 69 4.38 -11.26 7.85
N ILE A 70 3.89 -10.03 8.03
CA ILE A 70 2.75 -9.70 8.88
C ILE A 70 1.55 -9.39 7.99
N SER A 71 0.41 -10.04 8.26
CA SER A 71 -0.88 -9.69 7.65
C SER A 71 -1.41 -8.36 8.19
N VAL A 72 -1.82 -7.48 7.29
CA VAL A 72 -2.42 -6.19 7.63
C VAL A 72 -3.94 -6.32 7.61
N ASP A 73 -4.52 -6.57 8.79
CA ASP A 73 -5.96 -6.66 8.97
C ASP A 73 -6.54 -5.31 9.39
N PHE A 74 -7.56 -4.84 8.69
CA PHE A 74 -8.25 -3.58 8.99
C PHE A 74 -9.75 -3.69 8.71
N PRO A 75 -10.59 -2.90 9.43
CA PRO A 75 -12.04 -2.97 9.29
C PRO A 75 -12.53 -2.37 7.96
N PRO A 76 -13.75 -2.73 7.50
CA PRO A 76 -14.31 -2.28 6.21
C PRO A 76 -14.40 -0.76 6.02
N GLU A 77 -14.47 -0.03 7.13
CA GLU A 77 -14.59 1.43 7.20
C GLU A 77 -13.23 2.13 7.21
N ALA A 78 -12.13 1.38 7.36
CA ALA A 78 -10.77 1.92 7.40
C ALA A 78 -10.10 1.87 6.02
N PHE A 79 -9.10 2.73 5.88
CA PHE A 79 -8.15 2.72 4.78
C PHE A 79 -6.76 2.39 5.32
N VAL A 80 -5.97 1.70 4.50
CA VAL A 80 -4.53 1.57 4.74
C VAL A 80 -3.80 2.61 3.90
N ILE A 81 -2.90 3.35 4.54
CA ILE A 81 -2.03 4.32 3.88
C ILE A 81 -0.63 3.72 3.82
N ILE A 82 -0.09 3.56 2.62
CA ILE A 82 1.27 3.04 2.38
C ILE A 82 2.10 4.19 1.80
N ALA A 83 3.26 4.45 2.40
CA ALA A 83 4.23 5.38 1.83
C ALA A 83 4.96 4.72 0.66
N GLY A 84 5.10 5.42 -0.46
CA GLY A 84 5.85 4.94 -1.61
C GLY A 84 7.25 5.53 -1.72
N ASP A 85 7.97 5.12 -2.76
CA ASP A 85 9.37 5.45 -3.01
C ASP A 85 9.58 6.96 -3.17
N ALA A 86 8.64 7.67 -3.81
CA ALA A 86 8.72 9.13 -3.96
C ALA A 86 8.64 9.84 -2.60
N TYR A 87 7.85 9.31 -1.66
CA TYR A 87 7.75 9.88 -0.32
C TYR A 87 8.99 9.55 0.51
N MET A 88 9.51 8.33 0.40
CA MET A 88 10.79 7.99 1.02
C MET A 88 11.91 8.91 0.55
N ALA A 89 12.04 9.15 -0.75
CA ALA A 89 13.03 10.08 -1.30
C ALA A 89 12.81 11.52 -0.82
N TRP A 90 11.58 12.04 -0.90
CA TRP A 90 11.24 13.39 -0.44
C TRP A 90 11.51 13.58 1.06
N SER A 91 11.24 12.54 1.86
CA SER A 91 11.43 12.53 3.32
C SER A 91 12.89 12.36 3.75
N ASN A 92 13.81 12.26 2.78
CA ASN A 92 15.22 11.92 2.95
C ASN A 92 15.43 10.61 3.74
N GLY A 93 14.65 9.57 3.39
CA GLY A 93 14.75 8.23 3.96
C GLY A 93 14.17 8.05 5.36
N ARG A 94 13.53 9.07 5.94
CA ARG A 94 12.95 8.99 7.29
C ARG A 94 11.61 8.25 7.32
N ILE A 95 10.83 8.35 6.25
CA ILE A 95 9.61 7.57 6.05
C ILE A 95 9.96 6.46 5.05
N LEU A 96 9.83 5.21 5.47
CA LEU A 96 10.23 4.07 4.65
C LEU A 96 9.11 3.66 3.70
N SER A 97 9.48 3.28 2.47
CA SER A 97 8.61 2.60 1.51
C SER A 97 8.68 1.10 1.76
N PRO A 98 7.64 0.47 2.35
CA PRO A 98 7.71 -0.94 2.69
C PRO A 98 7.50 -1.80 1.44
N ASN A 99 8.29 -2.87 1.32
CA ASN A 99 7.88 -4.00 0.49
C ASN A 99 6.53 -4.51 0.96
N HIS A 100 5.68 -4.92 0.03
CA HIS A 100 4.42 -5.54 0.36
C HIS A 100 4.06 -6.60 -0.68
N GLN A 101 3.17 -7.50 -0.29
CA GLN A 101 2.64 -8.55 -1.16
C GLN A 101 1.15 -8.76 -0.92
N VAL A 102 0.52 -9.45 -1.87
CA VAL A 102 -0.87 -9.89 -1.75
C VAL A 102 -0.88 -11.41 -1.71
N ILE A 103 -1.44 -11.97 -0.64
CA ILE A 103 -1.73 -13.40 -0.51
C ILE A 103 -3.23 -13.62 -0.69
N LEU A 104 -3.58 -14.51 -1.60
CA LEU A 104 -4.96 -14.87 -1.93
C LEU A 104 -5.42 -16.08 -1.10
N HIS A 105 -6.70 -16.10 -0.77
CA HIS A 105 -7.31 -17.18 -0.01
C HIS A 105 -8.24 -18.00 -0.91
N GLN A 106 -8.22 -19.32 -0.72
CA GLN A 106 -9.12 -20.22 -1.42
C GLN A 106 -10.59 -19.82 -1.16
N ASN A 107 -11.41 -19.90 -2.21
CA ASN A 107 -12.86 -19.65 -2.22
C ASN A 107 -13.33 -18.20 -2.05
N LYS A 108 -12.45 -17.20 -1.99
CA LYS A 108 -12.87 -15.78 -1.91
C LYS A 108 -12.20 -14.92 -2.97
N THR A 109 -13.02 -14.20 -3.74
CA THR A 109 -12.52 -13.16 -4.66
C THR A 109 -12.23 -11.89 -3.84
N ARG A 110 -11.04 -11.31 -4.03
CA ARG A 110 -10.63 -10.07 -3.39
C ARG A 110 -10.73 -8.90 -4.37
N TYR A 111 -11.24 -7.78 -3.90
CA TYR A 111 -11.35 -6.54 -4.66
C TYR A 111 -10.64 -5.43 -3.91
N THR A 112 -9.87 -4.62 -4.63
CA THR A 112 -9.20 -3.45 -4.06
C THR A 112 -9.38 -2.22 -4.93
N GLN A 113 -9.29 -1.06 -4.30
CA GLN A 113 -9.26 0.25 -4.95
C GLN A 113 -8.42 1.23 -4.14
#